data_AF-A0A069B735-F1
#
_entry.id   AF-A0A069B735-F1
#
_cell.length_a   1.000
_cell.length_b   1.000
_cell.length_c   1.000
_cell.angle_alpha   90.00
_cell.angle_beta   90.00
_cell.angle_gamma   90.00
#
_symmetry.space_group_name_H-M   'P 1'
#
loop_
_entity.id
_entity.type
_entity.pdbx_description
1 polymer ?
#
loop_
_entity_poly.entity_id
_entity_poly.type
_entity_poly.pdbx_seq_one_letter_code
_entity_poly.pdbx_strand_id
1 'polypeptide(L)' 'MDRIFMTRTEALEFLLKAHQTAVDKVGHPFRKPTPADHAAVEALDRLLLDVRARRIDTFQINASSAQVIVTD' A
#
# COMPACT_ATOMS: atom_id res chain seq x y z
N MET A 1 -6.49 -14.68 10.22
CA MET A 1 -5.52 -14.90 9.13
C MET A 1 -6.26 -14.65 7.83
N ASP A 2 -6.23 -13.41 7.36
CA ASP A 2 -6.92 -13.03 6.13
C ASP A 2 -5.87 -12.92 5.02
N ARG A 3 -6.05 -13.69 3.95
CA ARG A 3 -5.15 -13.73 2.79
C ARG A 3 -5.96 -13.36 1.57
N ILE A 4 -5.60 -12.26 0.93
CA ILE A 4 -6.27 -11.79 -0.28
C ILE A 4 -5.40 -12.17 -1.45
N PHE A 5 -5.95 -12.94 -2.38
CA PHE A 5 -5.29 -13.28 -3.64
C PHE A 5 -5.73 -12.26 -4.68
N MET A 6 -4.78 -11.58 -5.30
CA MET A 6 -5.01 -10.55 -6.31
C MET A 6 -4.05 -10.75 -7.47
N THR A 7 -4.53 -10.47 -8.68
CA THR A 7 -3.63 -10.37 -9.83
C THR A 7 -2.65 -9.21 -9.66
N ARG A 8 -1.52 -9.20 -10.37
CA ARG A 8 -0.55 -8.08 -10.29
C ARG A 8 -1.21 -6.73 -10.52
N THR A 9 -2.12 -6.64 -11.50
CA THR A 9 -2.85 -5.41 -11.81
C THR A 9 -3.75 -4.98 -10.65
N GLU A 10 -4.50 -5.92 -10.06
CA GLU A 10 -5.35 -5.64 -8.89
C GLU A 10 -4.53 -5.22 -7.67
N ALA A 11 -3.38 -5.87 -7.42
CA ALA A 11 -2.49 -5.52 -6.34
C ALA A 11 -1.92 -4.10 -6.50
N LEU A 12 -1.56 -3.72 -7.74
CA LEU A 12 -1.13 -2.37 -8.09
C LEU A 12 -2.25 -1.35 -7.88
N GLU A 13 -3.47 -1.63 -8.34
CA GLU A 13 -4.63 -0.76 -8.14
C GLU A 13 -4.97 -0.59 -6.65
N PHE A 14 -4.87 -1.67 -5.87
CA PHE A 14 -5.10 -1.65 -4.43
C PHE A 14 -4.06 -0.79 -3.71
N LEU A 15 -2.78 -0.95 -4.06
CA LEU A 15 -1.69 -0.13 -3.53
C LEU A 15 -1.84 1.34 -3.92
N LEU A 16 -2.25 1.63 -5.15
CA LEU A 16 -2.54 2.99 -5.61
C LEU A 16 -3.69 3.63 -4.82
N LYS A 17 -4.78 2.89 -4.56
CA LYS A 17 -5.88 3.36 -3.71
C LYS A 17 -5.44 3.59 -2.26
N ALA A 18 -4.61 2.71 -1.71
CA ALA A 18 -4.06 2.85 -0.36
C ALA A 18 -3.14 4.09 -0.25
N HIS A 19 -2.27 4.29 -1.24
CA HIS A 19 -1.42 5.47 -1.35
C HIS A 19 -2.25 6.74 -1.48
N GLN A 20 -3.27 6.76 -2.34
CA GLN A 20 -4.15 7.92 -2.51
C GLN A 20 -4.92 8.23 -1.22
N THR A 21 -5.36 7.21 -0.48
CA THR A 21 -5.99 7.38 0.85
C THR A 21 -5.01 7.92 1.89
N ALA A 22 -3.75 7.48 1.86
CA ALA A 22 -2.71 8.00 2.75
C ALA A 22 -2.38 9.46 2.42
N VAL A 23 -2.21 9.81 1.14
CA VAL A 23 -2.00 11.19 0.68
C VAL A 23 -3.19 12.09 1.00
N ASP A 24 -4.41 11.60 0.83
CA ASP A 24 -5.63 12.34 1.19
C ASP A 24 -5.69 12.63 2.70
N LYS A 25 -5.24 11.70 3.54
CA LYS A 25 -5.10 11.92 5.00
C LYS A 25 -4.00 12.92 5.36
N VAL A 26 -2.90 12.95 4.61
CA VAL A 26 -1.82 13.95 4.74
C VAL A 26 -2.31 15.35 4.34
N GLY A 27 -3.04 15.44 3.22
CA GLY A 27 -3.55 16.69 2.65
C GLY A 27 -4.83 17.21 3.30
N HIS A 28 -5.42 16.46 4.23
CA HIS A 28 -6.70 16.81 4.84
C HIS A 28 -6.59 18.13 5.63
N PRO A 29 -7.38 19.17 5.28
CA PRO A 29 -7.24 20.51 5.87
C PRO A 29 -7.49 20.57 7.38
N PHE A 30 -8.13 19.54 7.94
CA PHE A 30 -8.42 19.41 9.36
C PHE A 30 -7.36 18.66 10.18
N ARG A 31 -6.33 18.08 9.54
CA ARG A 31 -5.28 17.33 10.25
C ARG A 31 -3.92 17.83 9.80
N LYS A 32 -3.09 18.28 10.75
CA LYS A 32 -1.67 18.54 10.43
C LYS A 32 -1.04 17.23 9.98
N PRO A 33 -0.46 17.16 8.77
CA PRO A 33 0.25 15.98 8.32
C PRO A 33 1.34 15.64 9.31
N THR A 34 1.37 14.40 9.79
CA THR A 34 2.41 13.95 10.70
C THR A 34 3.56 13.33 9.91
N PRO A 35 4.80 13.36 10.43
CA PRO A 35 5.91 12.65 9.80
C PRO A 35 5.64 11.15 9.62
N ALA A 36 4.76 10.56 10.43
CA ALA A 36 4.31 9.18 10.28
C ALA A 36 3.44 8.97 9.03
N ASP A 37 2.62 9.95 8.65
CA ASP A 37 1.83 9.86 7.42
C ASP A 37 2.72 9.96 6.17
N HIS A 38 3.74 10.83 6.19
CA HIS A 38 4.75 10.88 5.12
C HIS A 38 5.55 9.58 5.00
N ALA A 39 5.99 9.02 6.13
CA ALA A 39 6.69 7.73 6.13
C ALA A 39 5.81 6.58 5.61
N ALA A 40 4.49 6.62 5.84
CA ALA A 40 3.54 5.64 5.31
C ALA A 40 3.42 5.74 3.78
N VAL A 41 3.39 6.96 3.24
CA VAL A 41 3.38 7.22 1.79
C VAL A 41 4.66 6.69 1.13
N GLU A 42 5.83 6.98 1.71
CA GLU A 42 7.13 6.49 1.20
C GLU A 42 7.24 4.96 1.28
N ALA A 43 6.72 4.34 2.34
CA ALA A 43 6.69 2.88 2.47
C ALA A 43 5.80 2.22 1.40
N LEU A 44 4.64 2.83 1.10
CA LEU A 44 3.74 2.39 0.02
C LEU A 44 4.39 2.53 -1.36
N ASP A 45 5.12 3.62 -1.61
CA ASP A 45 5.81 3.84 -2.89
C ASP A 45 6.93 2.82 -3.13
N ARG A 46 7.74 2.52 -2.10
CA ARG A 46 8.71 1.41 -2.15
C ARG A 46 8.04 0.09 -2.46
N LEU A 47 6.92 -0.20 -1.80
CA LEU A 47 6.18 -1.45 -2.01
C LEU A 47 5.62 -1.56 -3.44
N LEU A 48 5.11 -0.45 -3.99
CA LEU A 48 4.68 -0.36 -5.39
C LEU A 48 5.82 -0.67 -6.36
N LEU A 49 7.02 -0.12 -6.10
CA LEU A 49 8.20 -0.35 -6.91
C LEU A 49 8.63 -1.83 -6.85
N ASP A 50 8.64 -2.44 -5.67
CA ASP A 50 9.01 -3.85 -5.48
C ASP A 50 8.01 -4.82 -6.15
N VAL A 51 6.71 -4.53 -6.06
CA VAL A 51 5.65 -5.31 -6.75
C VAL A 51 5.77 -5.16 -8.27
N ARG A 52 6.06 -3.94 -8.78
CA ARG A 52 6.34 -3.70 -10.20
C ARG A 52 7.60 -4.43 -10.68
N ALA A 53 8.64 -4.46 -9.86
CA ALA A 53 9.89 -5.12 -10.15
C ALA A 53 9.82 -6.65 -10.07
N ARG A 54 8.64 -7.22 -9.76
CA ARG A 54 8.42 -8.66 -9.56
C ARG A 54 9.33 -9.25 -8.48
N ARG A 55 9.74 -8.42 -7.52
CA ARG A 55 10.58 -8.83 -6.39
C ARG A 55 9.78 -9.32 -5.20
N ILE A 56 8.51 -8.94 -5.12
CA ILE A 56 7.61 -9.30 -4.03
C ILE A 56 6.33 -9.90 -4.61
N ASP A 57 6.11 -11.19 -4.34
CA ASP A 57 4.86 -11.91 -4.61
C ASP A 57 3.89 -11.85 -3.42
N THR A 58 4.30 -11.30 -2.28
CA THR A 58 3.42 -11.21 -1.10
C THR A 58 3.78 -10.02 -0.22
N PHE A 59 2.80 -9.16 0.07
CA PHE A 59 2.99 -7.99 0.95
C PHE A 59 1.83 -7.80 1.91
N GLN A 60 2.06 -7.02 2.96
CA GLN A 60 1.05 -6.72 3.97
C GLN A 60 1.03 -5.22 4.23
N ILE A 61 -0.13 -4.58 4.09
CA ILE A 61 -0.25 -3.11 4.22
C ILE A 61 -0.22 -2.66 5.69
N ASN A 62 -0.74 -3.46 6.62
CA ASN A 62 -0.58 -3.23 8.07
C ASN A 62 -0.54 -4.57 8.82
N ALA A 63 0.02 -4.58 10.03
CA ALA A 63 0.03 -5.77 10.90
C ALA A 63 -1.37 -6.34 11.18
N SER A 64 -2.41 -5.49 11.16
CA SER A 64 -3.82 -5.89 11.32
C SER A 64 -4.58 -6.07 9.99
N SER A 65 -3.94 -5.78 8.85
CA SER A 65 -4.56 -5.93 7.53
C SER A 65 -4.24 -7.29 6.93
N ALA A 66 -5.11 -7.72 6.02
CA ALA A 66 -4.95 -8.95 5.28
C ALA A 66 -3.63 -8.98 4.50
N GLN A 67 -3.04 -10.16 4.40
CA GLN A 67 -1.83 -10.43 3.64
C GLN A 67 -2.21 -10.56 2.17
N VAL A 68 -1.68 -9.69 1.32
CA VAL A 68 -1.98 -9.67 -0.11
C VAL A 68 -0.94 -10.54 -0.82
N ILE A 69 -1.41 -11.63 -1.43
CA ILE A 69 -0.62 -12.52 -2.27
C ILE A 69 -0.88 -12.13 -3.72
N VAL A 70 0.18 -11.70 -4.40
CA VAL A 70 0.17 -11.37 -5.81
C VAL A 70 0.33 -12.64 -6.60
N THR A 71 -0.69 -13.01 -7.35
CA THR A 71 -0.65 -14.13 -8.30
C THR A 71 -0.48 -13.58 -9.71
N ASP A 72 0.48 -14.11 -10.47
CA ASP A 72 0.73 -13.74 -11.87
C ASP A 72 -0.30 -14.39 -12.81
#